data_AF-A0AAD3UAS0-F1
#
_entry.id   AF-A0AAD3UAS0-F1
#
_cell.length_a   1.000
_cell.length_b   1.000
_cell.length_c   1.000
_cell.angle_alpha   90.00
_cell.angle_beta   90.00
_cell.angle_gamma   90.00
#
_symmetry.space_group_name_H-M   'P 1'
#
loop_
_entity.id
_entity.type
_entity.pdbx_description
1 polymer ?
#
loop_
_entity_poly.entity_id
_entity_poly.type
_entity_poly.pdbx_seq_one_letter_code
_entity_poly.pdbx_strand_id
1 'polypeptide(L)'
;MSDAILSGLMAHGSQLLLLLERNELSAAEAQMDHYLDAFDGVFREFPVESHLDMERQQALLQFQMIHERIASARSLAEDELRQFSKAGRATSLYKSNAG
;
A
#
# COMPACT_ATOMS: atom_id res chain seq x y z
N MET A 1 -17.45 8.32 -20.89
CA MET A 1 -16.39 8.92 -20.04
C MET A 1 -15.72 7.90 -19.11
N SER A 2 -16.08 6.61 -19.12
CA SER A 2 -15.63 5.63 -18.12
C SER A 2 -14.25 5.01 -18.39
N ASP A 3 -13.90 4.75 -19.66
CA ASP A 3 -12.76 3.89 -19.99
C ASP A 3 -11.39 4.55 -19.78
N ALA A 4 -11.26 5.84 -20.14
CA ALA A 4 -10.02 6.59 -19.93
C ALA A 4 -9.69 6.80 -18.44
N ILE A 5 -10.72 6.98 -17.61
CA ILE A 5 -10.55 7.15 -16.15
C ILE A 5 -10.16 5.81 -15.52
N LEU A 6 -10.81 4.71 -15.93
CA LEU A 6 -10.50 3.37 -15.45
C LEU A 6 -9.09 2.92 -15.88
N SER A 7 -8.72 3.18 -17.13
CA SER A 7 -7.37 2.95 -17.63
C SER A 7 -6.32 3.77 -16.87
N GLY A 8 -6.63 5.04 -16.56
CA GLY A 8 -5.78 5.89 -15.71
C GLY A 8 -5.60 5.30 -14.31
N LEU A 9 -6.68 4.85 -13.70
CA LEU A 9 -6.67 4.18 -12.39
C LEU A 9 -5.72 2.96 -12.40
N MET A 10 -5.89 2.08 -13.40
CA MET A 10 -5.07 0.88 -13.55
C MET A 10 -3.58 1.19 -13.77
N ALA A 11 -3.28 2.26 -14.50
CA ALA A 11 -1.91 2.74 -14.70
C ALA A 11 -1.31 3.27 -13.40
N HIS A 12 -2.06 4.08 -12.64
CA HIS A 12 -1.61 4.56 -11.34
C HIS A 12 -1.33 3.43 -10.37
N GLY A 13 -2.20 2.41 -10.32
CA GLY A 13 -2.02 1.25 -9.45
C GLY A 13 -0.85 0.36 -9.87
N SER A 14 -0.59 0.22 -11.17
CA SER A 14 0.57 -0.53 -11.67
C SER A 14 1.89 0.15 -11.30
N GLN A 15 1.95 1.48 -11.44
CA GLN A 15 3.10 2.27 -11.01
C GLN A 15 3.30 2.18 -9.50
N LEU A 16 2.23 2.27 -8.72
CA LEU A 16 2.30 2.15 -7.27
C LEU A 16 2.83 0.78 -6.82
N LEU A 17 2.34 -0.31 -7.42
CA LEU A 17 2.86 -1.66 -7.14
C LEU A 17 4.35 -1.78 -7.43
N LEU A 18 4.83 -1.19 -8.54
CA LEU A 18 6.24 -1.18 -8.89
C LEU A 18 7.09 -0.42 -7.86
N LEU A 19 6.62 0.74 -7.41
CA LEU A 19 7.31 1.55 -6.39
C LEU A 19 7.39 0.81 -5.05
N LEU A 20 6.30 0.14 -4.64
CA LEU A 20 6.27 -0.70 -3.45
C LEU A 20 7.22 -1.90 -3.57
N GLU A 21 7.27 -2.56 -4.73
CA GLU A 21 8.20 -3.67 -4.98
C GLU A 21 9.68 -3.24 -4.89
N ARG A 22 9.99 -2.01 -5.33
CA ARG A 22 11.33 -1.42 -5.24
C ARG A 22 11.65 -0.79 -3.89
N ASN A 23 10.70 -0.81 -2.95
CA ASN A 23 10.80 -0.12 -1.67
C ASN A 23 11.08 1.39 -1.80
N GLU A 24 10.61 2.01 -2.89
CA GLU A 24 10.72 3.46 -3.15
C GLU A 24 9.61 4.22 -2.39
N LEU A 25 9.60 4.12 -1.06
CA LEU A 25 8.46 4.51 -0.22
C LEU A 25 8.01 5.97 -0.39
N SER A 26 8.95 6.92 -0.51
CA SER A 26 8.58 8.34 -0.72
C SER A 26 7.88 8.58 -2.06
N ALA A 27 8.29 7.86 -3.11
CA ALA A 27 7.65 7.97 -4.42
C ALA A 27 6.30 7.20 -4.42
N ALA A 28 6.23 6.07 -3.72
CA ALA A 28 4.99 5.31 -3.54
C ALA A 28 3.93 6.14 -2.80
N GLU A 29 4.31 6.90 -1.78
CA GLU A 29 3.42 7.80 -1.05
C GLU A 29 2.85 8.90 -1.96
N ALA A 30 3.70 9.58 -2.73
CA ALA A 30 3.23 10.59 -3.69
C ALA A 30 2.32 9.99 -4.79
N GLN A 31 2.62 8.76 -5.24
CA GLN A 31 1.79 8.05 -6.21
C GLN A 31 0.46 7.58 -5.62
N MET A 32 0.39 7.34 -4.31
CA MET A 32 -0.82 6.90 -3.62
C MET A 32 -1.94 7.92 -3.74
N ASP A 33 -1.63 9.21 -3.57
CA ASP A 33 -2.62 10.29 -3.68
C ASP A 33 -3.28 10.29 -5.06
N HIS A 34 -2.46 10.20 -6.11
CA HIS A 34 -2.96 10.10 -7.50
C HIS A 34 -3.79 8.84 -7.74
N TYR A 35 -3.39 7.72 -7.16
CA TYR A 35 -4.13 6.47 -7.26
C TYR A 35 -5.50 6.55 -6.58
N LEU A 36 -5.55 7.10 -5.36
CA LEU A 36 -6.80 7.22 -4.59
C LEU A 36 -7.76 8.23 -5.22
N ASP A 37 -7.27 9.36 -5.74
CA ASP A 37 -8.09 10.30 -6.49
C ASP A 37 -8.72 9.65 -7.73
N ALA A 38 -7.94 8.87 -8.48
CA ALA A 38 -8.44 8.13 -9.63
C ALA A 38 -9.44 7.02 -9.23
N PHE A 39 -9.17 6.32 -8.12
CA PHE A 39 -10.06 5.28 -7.59
C PHE A 39 -11.41 5.87 -7.19
N ASP A 40 -11.41 6.98 -6.48
CA ASP A 40 -12.62 7.74 -6.15
C ASP A 40 -13.37 8.16 -7.42
N GLY A 41 -12.67 8.65 -8.44
CA GLY A 41 -13.26 9.01 -9.72
C GLY A 41 -13.99 7.86 -10.43
N VAL A 42 -13.54 6.62 -10.24
CA VAL A 42 -14.16 5.41 -10.82
C VAL A 42 -15.34 4.90 -9.99
N PHE A 43 -15.22 4.92 -8.66
CA PHE A 43 -16.13 4.19 -7.77
C PHE A 43 -17.05 5.06 -6.91
N ARG A 44 -16.85 6.39 -6.81
CA ARG A 44 -17.63 7.29 -5.95
C ARG A 44 -19.13 7.26 -6.23
N GLU A 45 -19.52 7.21 -7.50
CA GLU A 45 -20.92 7.19 -7.91
C GLU A 45 -21.37 5.81 -8.40
N PHE A 46 -20.78 4.73 -7.86
CA PHE A 46 -21.16 3.37 -8.26
C PHE A 46 -22.50 2.96 -7.61
N PRO A 47 -23.58 2.76 -8.39
CA PRO A 47 -24.88 2.40 -7.82
C PRO A 47 -24.84 1.01 -7.17
N VAL A 48 -25.52 0.85 -6.04
CA VAL A 48 -25.57 -0.40 -5.24
C VAL A 48 -26.07 -1.60 -6.05
N GLU A 49 -26.89 -1.38 -7.09
CA GLU A 49 -27.43 -2.44 -7.95
C GLU A 49 -26.64 -2.63 -9.27
N SER A 50 -25.52 -1.93 -9.45
CA SER A 50 -24.74 -2.05 -10.68
C SER A 50 -23.89 -3.30 -10.69
N HIS A 51 -23.99 -4.05 -11.79
CA HIS A 51 -23.07 -5.15 -12.05
C HIS A 51 -21.67 -4.59 -12.36
N LEU A 52 -20.64 -5.11 -11.70
CA LEU A 52 -19.25 -4.78 -11.99
C LEU A 52 -18.85 -5.45 -13.31
N ASP A 53 -18.51 -4.64 -14.30
CA ASP A 53 -17.81 -5.12 -15.49
C ASP A 53 -16.43 -5.69 -15.14
N MET A 54 -15.85 -6.44 -16.08
CA MET A 54 -14.58 -7.14 -15.89
C MET A 54 -13.43 -6.18 -15.55
N GLU A 55 -13.40 -5.00 -16.14
CA GLU A 55 -12.32 -4.03 -15.95
C GLU A 55 -12.36 -3.42 -14.55
N ARG A 56 -13.55 -3.09 -14.04
CA ARG A 56 -13.73 -2.65 -12.66
C ARG A 56 -13.45 -3.76 -11.65
N GLN A 57 -13.78 -5.02 -11.97
CA GLN A 57 -13.36 -6.16 -11.14
C GLN A 57 -11.83 -6.23 -11.06
N GLN A 58 -11.12 -6.06 -12.18
CA GLN A 58 -9.66 -6.02 -12.19
C GLN A 58 -9.10 -4.85 -11.37
N ALA A 59 -9.72 -3.67 -11.44
CA ALA A 59 -9.34 -2.53 -10.61
C ALA A 59 -9.48 -2.81 -9.10
N LEU A 60 -10.55 -3.49 -8.69
CA LEU A 60 -10.74 -3.90 -7.29
C LEU A 60 -9.72 -4.96 -6.86
N LEU A 61 -9.39 -5.92 -7.73
CA LEU A 61 -8.33 -6.89 -7.45
C LEU A 61 -6.97 -6.20 -7.30
N GLN A 62 -6.66 -5.23 -8.15
CA GLN A 62 -5.43 -4.44 -8.05
C GLN A 62 -5.38 -3.65 -6.72
N PHE A 63 -6.49 -3.03 -6.31
CA PHE A 63 -6.62 -2.38 -5.01
C PHE A 63 -6.30 -3.34 -3.86
N GLN A 64 -6.87 -4.54 -3.92
CA GLN A 64 -6.66 -5.58 -2.91
C GLN A 64 -5.18 -5.99 -2.80
N MET A 65 -4.50 -6.16 -3.94
CA MET A 65 -3.07 -6.46 -4.00
C MET A 65 -2.22 -5.33 -3.39
N ILE A 66 -2.54 -4.06 -3.69
CA ILE A 66 -1.86 -2.90 -3.12
C ILE A 66 -2.01 -2.90 -1.60
N HIS A 67 -3.23 -3.08 -1.10
CA HIS A 67 -3.52 -3.13 0.33
C HIS A 67 -2.75 -4.25 1.04
N GLU A 68 -2.74 -5.46 0.48
CA GLU A 68 -2.00 -6.60 1.04
C GLU A 68 -0.49 -6.34 1.12
N ARG A 69 0.11 -5.73 0.10
CA ARG A 69 1.53 -5.37 0.11
C ARG A 69 1.86 -4.36 1.20
N ILE A 70 1.04 -3.33 1.36
CA ILE A 70 1.23 -2.31 2.42
C ILE A 70 1.08 -2.95 3.80
N ALA A 71 0.06 -3.80 4.00
CA ALA A 71 -0.15 -4.50 5.26
C ALA A 71 1.04 -5.41 5.61
N SER A 72 1.58 -6.12 4.63
CA SER A 72 2.78 -6.96 4.80
C SER A 72 4.02 -6.12 5.16
N ALA A 73 4.26 -5.02 4.45
CA ALA A 73 5.37 -4.10 4.73
C ALA A 73 5.29 -3.51 6.14
N ARG A 74 4.07 -3.13 6.57
CA ARG A 74 3.82 -2.66 7.94
C ARG A 74 4.16 -3.72 8.98
N SER A 75 3.69 -4.96 8.80
CA SER A 75 3.98 -6.05 9.74
C SER A 75 5.49 -6.30 9.85
N LEU A 76 6.21 -6.25 8.74
CA LEU A 76 7.66 -6.44 8.73
C LEU A 76 8.38 -5.32 9.49
N ALA A 77 8.02 -4.06 9.25
CA ALA A 77 8.59 -2.91 9.94
C ALA A 77 8.32 -2.95 11.46
N GLU A 78 7.11 -3.34 11.87
CA GLU A 78 6.76 -3.51 13.28
C GLU A 78 7.60 -4.61 13.96
N ASP A 79 7.87 -5.71 13.25
CA ASP A 79 8.73 -6.79 13.76
C ASP A 79 10.20 -6.39 13.85
N GLU A 80 10.73 -5.66 12.87
CA GLU A 80 12.10 -5.11 12.91
C GLU A 80 12.26 -4.14 14.10
N LEU A 81 11.34 -3.19 14.29
CA LEU A 81 11.35 -2.27 15.42
C LEU A 81 11.30 -3.00 16.77
N ARG A 82 10.53 -4.09 16.85
CA ARG A 82 10.47 -4.94 18.04
C ARG A 82 11.81 -5.63 18.31
N GLN A 83 12.50 -6.11 17.27
CA GLN A 83 13.84 -6.71 17.40
C GLN A 83 14.87 -5.68 17.86
N PHE A 84 14.89 -4.47 17.29
CA PHE A 84 15.75 -3.38 17.72
C PHE A 84 15.50 -2.99 19.19
N SER A 85 14.23 -2.93 19.59
CA SER A 85 13.85 -2.64 20.98
C SER A 85 14.37 -3.69 21.97
N LYS A 86 14.31 -4.98 21.60
CA LYS A 86 14.88 -6.08 22.40
C LYS A 86 16.40 -5.98 22.49
N ALA A 87 17.08 -5.71 21.38
CA ALA A 87 18.53 -5.53 21.35
C ALA A 87 18.97 -4.36 22.25
N GLY A 88 18.30 -3.20 22.14
CA GLY A 88 18.59 -2.04 22.99
C GLY A 88 18.42 -2.31 24.49
N ARG A 89 17.39 -3.07 24.87
CA ARG A 89 17.20 -3.51 26.27
C ARG A 89 18.30 -4.46 26.73
N ALA A 90 18.71 -5.41 25.90
CA ALA A 90 19.81 -6.32 26.22
C ALA A 90 21.13 -5.56 26.42
N THR A 91 21.47 -4.64 25.53
CA THR A 91 22.68 -3.79 25.66
C THR A 91 22.66 -2.93 26.93
N SER A 92 21.48 -2.41 27.30
CA SER A 92 21.32 -1.65 28.55
C SER A 92 21.59 -2.51 29.80
N LEU A 93 21.12 -3.77 29.82
CA LEU A 93 21.35 -4.70 30.94
C LEU A 93 22.82 -5.13 31.06
N TYR A 94 23.49 -5.37 29.93
CA TYR A 94 24.93 -5.66 29.93
C TYR A 94 25.75 -4.47 30.47
N LYS A 95 25.39 -3.23 30.12
CA LYS A 95 26.07 -2.04 30.66
C LYS A 95 25.81 -1.82 32.15
N SER A 96 24.62 -2.17 32.68
CA SER A 96 24.33 -1.99 34.11
C SER A 96 24.96 -3.06 34.99
N ASN A 97 25.24 -4.25 34.46
CA ASN A 97 25.87 -5.35 35.20
C ASN A 97 27.41 -5.36 35.08
N ALA A 98 27.98 -4.53 34.21
CA ALA A 98 29.43 -4.36 34.05
C ALA A 98 30.00 -3.20 34.90
N GLY A 99 29.20 -2.65 35.81
CA GLY A 99 29.57 -1.59 36.76
C GLY A 99 29.56 -2.09 38.20
#